data_AF-A0A2S0M4M1-F1
#
_entry.id   AF-A0A2S0M4M1-F1
#
_cell.length_a   1.000
_cell.length_b   1.000
_cell.length_c   1.000
_cell.angle_alpha   90.00
_cell.angle_beta   90.00
_cell.angle_gamma   90.00
#
_symmetry.space_group_name_H-M   'P 1'
#
loop_
_entity.id
_entity.type
_entity.pdbx_description
1 polymer ?
#
loop_
_entity_poly.entity_id
_entity_poly.type
_entity_poly.pdbx_seq_one_letter_code
_entity_poly.pdbx_strand_id
1 'polypeptide(L)'
;MKYIVKLFIVIMAAYFVVVVIGGSFVGTITKHLGGNMTIELEAGQKLEPYTVQWEPGSGNIWYLTEPMEEGYQPKKYEFKEKSNLGAMEGKITFIEMR
;
A
#
# COMPACT_ATOMS: atom_id res chain seq x y z
N MET A 1 -20.47 30.44 -39.75
CA MET A 1 -21.21 29.56 -38.82
C MET A 1 -20.81 28.09 -38.92
N LYS A 2 -20.87 27.44 -40.10
CA LYS A 2 -20.53 26.01 -40.28
C LYS A 2 -19.11 25.62 -39.81
N TYR A 3 -18.10 26.47 -40.04
CA TYR A 3 -16.72 26.22 -39.62
C TYR A 3 -16.50 26.38 -38.11
N ILE A 4 -17.21 27.31 -37.48
CA ILE A 4 -17.16 27.54 -36.03
C ILE A 4 -17.76 26.35 -35.28
N VAL A 5 -18.88 25.80 -35.78
CA VAL A 5 -19.50 24.59 -35.21
C VAL A 5 -18.58 23.37 -35.37
N LYS A 6 -17.93 23.20 -36.53
CA LYS A 6 -16.94 22.13 -36.73
C LYS A 6 -15.74 22.24 -35.80
N LEU A 7 -15.22 23.46 -35.61
CA LEU A 7 -14.11 23.72 -34.68
C LEU A 7 -14.51 23.40 -33.23
N PHE A 8 -15.72 23.77 -32.83
CA PHE A 8 -16.24 23.49 -31.49
C PHE A 8 -16.38 21.98 -31.23
N ILE A 9 -16.85 21.22 -32.23
CA ILE A 9 -16.96 19.76 -32.14
C ILE A 9 -15.59 19.11 -31.98
N VAL A 10 -14.58 19.58 -32.72
CA VAL A 10 -13.20 19.06 -32.62
C VAL A 10 -12.60 19.33 -31.24
N ILE A 11 -12.80 20.53 -30.69
CA ILE A 11 -12.31 20.89 -29.35
C ILE A 11 -13.00 20.04 -28.27
N MET A 12 -14.31 19.85 -28.37
CA MET A 12 -15.07 18.99 -27.44
C MET A 12 -14.63 17.53 -27.52
N ALA A 13 -14.36 17.00 -28.72
CA ALA A 13 -13.84 15.66 -28.90
C ALA A 13 -12.43 15.50 -28.30
N ALA A 14 -11.55 16.48 -28.50
CA ALA A 14 -10.21 16.48 -27.89
C ALA A 14 -10.26 16.54 -26.37
N TYR A 15 -11.14 17.37 -25.80
CA TYR A 15 -11.35 17.44 -24.35
C TYR A 15 -11.89 16.12 -23.78
N PHE A 16 -12.84 15.48 -24.47
CA PHE A 16 -13.38 14.19 -24.07
C PHE A 16 -12.31 13.09 -24.04
N VAL A 17 -11.40 13.07 -25.03
CA VAL A 17 -10.26 12.15 -25.05
C VAL A 17 -9.33 12.38 -23.85
N VAL A 18 -9.04 13.64 -23.50
CA VAL A 18 -8.21 13.98 -22.32
C VAL A 18 -8.88 13.54 -21.02
N VAL A 19 -10.21 13.69 -20.89
CA VAL A 19 -10.95 13.26 -19.69
C VAL A 19 -10.99 11.73 -19.57
N VAL A 20 -11.20 11.00 -20.66
CA VAL A 20 -11.21 9.52 -20.65
C VAL A 20 -9.84 8.96 -20.29
N ILE A 21 -8.76 9.52 -20.86
CA ILE A 21 -7.39 9.06 -20.56
C ILE A 21 -6.97 9.50 -19.15
N GLY A 22 -7.26 10.73 -18.76
CA GLY A 22 -6.91 11.27 -17.43
C GLY A 22 -7.65 10.57 -16.29
N GLY A 23 -8.93 10.24 -16.47
CA GLY A 23 -9.75 9.54 -15.48
C GLY A 23 -9.27 8.11 -15.20
N SER A 24 -8.81 7.39 -16.22
CA SER A 24 -8.26 6.03 -16.06
C SER A 24 -6.86 5.99 -15.45
N PHE A 25 -6.07 7.07 -15.59
CA PHE A 25 -4.71 7.13 -15.05
C PHE A 25 -4.69 7.43 -13.54
N VAL A 26 -5.62 8.27 -13.05
CA VAL A 26 -5.69 8.65 -11.63
C VAL A 26 -6.11 7.49 -10.72
N GLY A 27 -6.96 6.57 -11.19
CA GLY A 27 -7.38 5.41 -10.39
C GLY A 27 -6.30 4.35 -10.17
N THR A 28 -5.23 4.36 -10.97
CA THR A 28 -4.13 3.38 -10.87
C THR A 28 -2.99 3.90 -9.97
N ILE A 29 -2.82 5.22 -9.88
CA ILE A 29 -1.79 5.86 -9.04
C ILE A 29 -2.38 6.26 -7.69
N THR A 30 -2.99 5.32 -6.98
CA THR A 30 -3.36 5.54 -5.57
C THR A 30 -3.25 4.30 -4.69
N LYS A 31 -2.88 3.13 -5.22
CA LYS A 31 -2.90 1.88 -4.43
C LYS A 31 -1.56 1.44 -3.82
N HIS A 32 -0.49 2.22 -3.97
CA HIS A 32 0.84 1.84 -3.48
C HIS A 32 1.58 2.94 -2.72
N LEU A 33 0.90 3.90 -2.10
CA LEU A 33 1.59 4.79 -1.16
C LEU A 33 2.10 3.94 0.01
N GLY A 34 3.37 3.54 -0.07
CA GLY A 34 4.11 2.83 0.96
C GLY A 34 3.94 3.57 2.28
N GLY A 35 3.08 3.02 3.12
CA GLY A 35 2.77 3.54 4.43
C GLY A 35 3.70 2.93 5.44
N ASN A 36 4.23 3.75 6.35
CA ASN A 36 4.82 3.25 7.58
C ASN A 36 3.68 2.92 8.55
N MET A 37 3.61 1.68 9.03
CA MET A 37 2.64 1.29 10.05
C MET A 37 3.33 0.62 11.24
N THR A 38 2.72 0.73 12.41
CA THR A 38 3.16 0.06 13.63
C THR A 38 2.04 -0.86 14.10
N ILE A 39 2.39 -2.10 14.42
CA ILE A 39 1.50 -3.13 14.96
C ILE A 39 2.01 -3.46 16.35
N GLU A 40 1.23 -3.12 17.36
CA GLU A 40 1.45 -3.58 18.74
C GLU A 40 0.74 -4.93 18.88
N LEU A 41 1.50 -5.96 19.24
CA LEU A 41 0.95 -7.30 19.44
C LEU A 41 0.22 -7.37 20.77
N GLU A 42 -0.76 -8.27 20.86
CA GLU A 42 -1.44 -8.54 22.13
C GLU A 42 -0.45 -8.90 23.25
N ALA A 43 -0.75 -8.48 24.47
CA ALA A 43 0.11 -8.74 25.62
C ALA A 43 0.34 -10.24 25.81
N GLY A 44 1.60 -10.63 25.97
CA GLY A 44 1.98 -12.04 26.09
C GLY A 44 2.03 -12.80 24.77
N GLN A 45 1.93 -12.13 23.61
CA GLN A 45 2.18 -12.73 22.29
C GLN A 45 3.52 -12.25 21.70
N LYS A 46 4.31 -13.19 21.17
CA LYS A 46 5.50 -12.90 20.35
C LYS A 46 5.22 -13.16 18.88
N LEU A 47 5.92 -12.43 18.01
CA LEU A 47 5.82 -12.56 16.56
C LEU A 47 6.68 -13.73 16.08
N GLU A 48 6.16 -14.53 15.16
CA GLU A 48 6.96 -15.49 14.40
C GLU A 48 7.54 -14.81 13.15
N PRO A 49 8.82 -14.37 13.15
CA PRO A 49 9.29 -13.34 12.21
C PRO A 49 9.28 -13.77 10.73
N TYR A 50 9.37 -15.08 10.47
CA TYR A 50 9.40 -15.64 9.12
C TYR A 50 8.01 -15.84 8.50
N THR A 51 6.95 -15.46 9.18
CA THR A 51 5.56 -15.66 8.75
C THR A 51 4.91 -14.40 8.18
N VAL A 52 5.57 -13.25 8.28
CA VAL A 52 5.04 -11.97 7.80
C VAL A 52 5.03 -11.95 6.27
N GLN A 53 3.85 -11.83 5.67
CA GLN A 53 3.67 -11.80 4.22
C GLN A 53 2.56 -10.83 3.80
N TRP A 54 2.77 -10.15 2.68
CA TRP A 54 1.74 -9.32 2.04
C TRP A 54 0.82 -10.19 1.18
N GLU A 55 -0.49 -9.98 1.29
CA GLU A 55 -1.43 -10.58 0.36
C GLU A 55 -1.44 -9.79 -0.97
N PRO A 56 -1.15 -10.45 -2.10
CA PRO A 56 -1.08 -9.76 -3.39
C PRO A 56 -2.39 -9.07 -3.76
N GLY A 57 -2.34 -7.76 -4.04
CA GLY A 57 -3.46 -6.99 -4.56
C GLY A 57 -4.53 -6.55 -3.54
N SER A 58 -4.50 -7.06 -2.31
CA SER A 58 -5.48 -6.73 -1.26
C SER A 58 -5.02 -5.67 -0.26
N GLY A 59 -3.70 -5.43 -0.14
CA GLY A 59 -3.14 -4.53 0.87
C GLY A 59 -3.20 -5.09 2.29
N ASN A 60 -3.63 -6.35 2.45
CA ASN A 60 -3.64 -7.04 3.74
C ASN A 60 -2.27 -7.66 4.04
N ILE A 61 -2.00 -7.87 5.33
CA ILE A 61 -0.79 -8.51 5.83
C ILE A 61 -1.22 -9.72 6.66
N TRP A 62 -0.54 -10.84 6.45
CA TRP A 62 -0.65 -12.03 7.28
C TRP A 62 0.60 -12.16 8.13
N TYR A 63 0.43 -12.51 9.40
CA TYR A 63 1.52 -12.80 10.33
C TYR A 63 1.01 -13.77 11.40
N LEU A 64 1.91 -14.60 11.90
CA LEU A 64 1.63 -15.53 12.99
C LEU A 64 2.19 -14.99 14.29
N THR A 65 1.44 -15.17 15.37
CA THR A 65 1.89 -14.95 16.73
C THR A 65 1.85 -16.26 17.50
N GLU A 66 2.69 -16.37 18.52
CA GLU A 66 2.61 -17.44 19.49
C GLU A 66 2.72 -16.88 20.93
N PRO A 67 2.21 -17.61 21.94
CA PRO A 67 2.37 -17.20 23.34
C PRO A 67 3.85 -17.02 23.72
N MET A 68 4.14 -15.96 24.48
CA MET A 68 5.46 -15.76 25.06
C MET A 68 5.75 -16.82 26.11
N GLU A 69 6.91 -17.46 25.97
CA GLU A 69 7.44 -18.36 26.99
C GLU A 69 7.92 -17.60 28.23
N GLU A 70 8.00 -18.30 29.36
CA GLU A 70 8.50 -17.73 30.60
C GLU A 70 9.96 -17.23 30.46
N GLY A 71 10.21 -15.97 30.83
CA GLY A 71 11.52 -15.34 30.69
C GLY A 71 11.81 -14.74 29.30
N TYR A 72 10.90 -14.90 28.32
CA TYR A 72 11.04 -14.28 27.00
C TYR A 72 11.04 -12.75 27.12
N GLN A 73 12.01 -12.10 26.46
CA GLN A 73 12.12 -10.65 26.42
C GLN A 73 11.46 -10.13 25.14
N PRO A 74 10.43 -9.26 25.24
CA PRO A 74 9.77 -8.68 24.07
C PRO A 74 10.76 -7.97 23.14
N LYS A 75 10.53 -8.11 21.84
CA LYS A 75 11.37 -7.57 20.77
C LYS A 75 10.58 -6.65 19.86
N LYS A 76 11.35 -5.92 19.07
CA LYS A 76 10.85 -5.06 18.00
C LYS A 76 11.35 -5.61 16.66
N TYR A 77 10.44 -5.82 15.73
CA TYR A 77 10.77 -6.28 14.38
C TYR A 77 10.40 -5.21 13.36
N GLU A 78 11.27 -4.98 12.38
CA GLU A 78 10.98 -4.12 11.23
C GLU A 78 10.89 -4.96 9.97
N PHE A 79 9.68 -5.07 9.42
CA PHE A 79 9.45 -5.68 8.12
C PHE A 79 9.45 -4.59 7.05
N LYS A 80 10.43 -4.63 6.16
CA LYS A 80 10.70 -3.58 5.18
C LYS A 80 10.51 -4.13 3.78
N GLU A 81 9.73 -3.41 2.98
CA GLU A 81 9.68 -3.66 1.56
C GLU A 81 10.98 -3.17 0.91
N LYS A 82 11.57 -4.00 0.04
CA LYS A 82 12.68 -3.60 -0.82
C LYS A 82 12.20 -3.66 -2.27
N SER A 83 11.91 -2.48 -2.84
CA SER A 83 11.47 -2.36 -4.23
C SER A 83 12.62 -1.95 -5.15
N ASN A 84 12.76 -2.64 -6.29
CA ASN A 84 13.78 -2.33 -7.30
C ASN A 84 13.53 -0.99 -8.03
N LEU A 85 12.33 -0.42 -7.90
CA LEU A 85 11.93 0.82 -8.56
C LEU A 85 12.07 2.06 -7.67
N GLY A 86 12.55 1.90 -6.42
CA GLY A 86 12.97 3.00 -5.53
C GLY A 86 11.90 4.01 -5.09
N ALA A 87 10.65 3.88 -5.54
CA ALA A 87 9.64 4.94 -5.38
C ALA A 87 8.61 4.68 -4.26
N MET A 88 8.45 3.45 -3.78
CA MET A 88 7.46 3.10 -2.76
C MET A 88 8.06 2.00 -1.87
N GLU A 89 8.50 2.38 -0.68
CA GLU A 89 9.02 1.46 0.35
C GLU A 89 8.09 1.52 1.56
N GLY A 90 7.25 0.50 1.74
CA GLY A 90 6.47 0.32 2.96
C GLY A 90 7.33 -0.24 4.11
N LYS A 91 7.05 0.20 5.35
CA LYS A 91 7.65 -0.38 6.56
C LYS A 91 6.56 -0.73 7.58
N ILE A 92 6.60 -1.95 8.08
CA ILE A 92 5.81 -2.38 9.24
C ILE A 92 6.75 -2.53 10.42
N THR A 93 6.38 -1.95 11.55
CA THR A 93 7.08 -2.11 12.83
C THR A 93 6.21 -2.93 13.76
N PHE A 94 6.64 -4.14 14.12
CA PHE A 94 5.99 -4.95 15.14
C PHE A 94 6.62 -4.69 16.50
N ILE A 95 5.78 -4.48 17.51
CA ILE A 95 6.19 -4.27 18.90
C ILE A 95 5.51 -5.34 19.74
N GLU A 96 6.31 -6.20 20.35
CA GLU A 96 5.83 -7.21 21.29
C GLU A 96 5.54 -6.59 22.66
N MET A 97 4.40 -6.93 23.27
CA MET A 97 3.96 -6.39 24.57
C MET A 97 3.90 -7.50 25.62
N ARG A 98 4.22 -7.15 26.87
CA ARG A 98 4.11 -8.06 28.03
C ARG A 98 2.81 -7.85 28.78
#